data_AF-A0A7C4JGL4-F1
#
_entry.id   AF-A0A7C4JGL4-F1
#
_cell.length_a   1.000
_cell.length_b   1.000
_cell.length_c   1.000
_cell.angle_alpha   90.00
_cell.angle_beta   90.00
_cell.angle_gamma   90.00
#
_symmetry.space_group_name_H-M   'P 1'
#
loop_
_entity.id
_entity.type
_entity.pdbx_description
1 polymer ?
#
loop_
_entity_poly.entity_id
_entity_poly.type
_entity_poly.pdbx_seq_one_letter_code
_entity_poly.pdbx_strand_id
1 'polypeptide(L)'
;MKEEKVFNFLKFKNLFLFLFFFTFLFSIFSIFYFKPKMGLDFKGGTLLEIEFEKEKPSFQEIQQKLSELNFGEITIQETDQNKIILKMGKISEKEKAQIFEKLKGAKEIRSEMVGPTISSELKRKSIWLTIFSLITISLYIAFAFKKITQKLSSFIFSLISFLGLFQNTLFLLGIISIFGKIFGAEFNISILIAILICLGYGINDTIVFFDRLRENVLKSKTKEFSQIINFSISQTFTRQINTSLTTIFP
;
A
#
# COMPACT_ATOMS: atom_id res chain seq x y z
N MET A 1 -26.35 -18.32 28.00
CA MET A 1 -25.28 -17.77 27.13
C MET A 1 -24.54 -18.96 26.53
N LYS A 2 -24.51 -19.12 25.21
CA LYS A 2 -23.62 -20.13 24.58
C LYS A 2 -22.19 -19.82 25.03
N GLU A 3 -21.51 -20.79 25.61
CA GLU A 3 -20.09 -20.69 25.90
C GLU A 3 -19.35 -20.60 24.56
N GLU A 4 -18.98 -19.39 24.14
CA GLU A 4 -18.05 -19.22 23.05
C GLU A 4 -16.72 -19.85 23.46
N LYS A 5 -16.21 -20.77 22.63
CA LYS A 5 -14.89 -21.38 22.86
C LYS A 5 -13.84 -20.27 22.92
N VAL A 6 -13.22 -20.12 24.08
CA VAL A 6 -12.17 -19.12 24.30
C VAL A 6 -10.83 -19.72 23.92
N PHE A 7 -10.20 -19.18 22.88
CA PHE A 7 -8.86 -19.58 22.49
C PHE A 7 -7.82 -18.79 23.27
N ASN A 8 -6.74 -19.46 23.71
CA ASN A 8 -5.64 -18.81 24.41
C ASN A 8 -4.59 -18.29 23.41
N PHE A 9 -4.88 -17.15 22.78
CA PHE A 9 -3.99 -16.48 21.83
C PHE A 9 -2.68 -16.01 22.49
N LEU A 10 -2.73 -15.58 23.76
CA LEU A 10 -1.55 -15.13 24.49
C LEU A 10 -0.49 -16.21 24.71
N LYS A 11 -0.85 -17.51 24.60
CA LYS A 11 0.13 -18.60 24.54
C LYS A 11 1.15 -18.39 23.41
N PHE A 12 0.73 -17.77 22.31
CA PHE A 12 1.55 -17.51 21.12
C PHE A 12 2.10 -16.08 21.07
N LYS A 13 2.04 -15.30 22.17
CA LYS A 13 2.48 -13.90 22.18
C LYS A 13 3.92 -13.70 21.66
N ASN A 14 4.84 -14.61 21.98
CA ASN A 14 6.23 -14.52 21.53
C ASN A 14 6.35 -14.70 20.02
N LEU A 15 5.53 -15.57 19.43
CA LEU A 15 5.46 -15.76 17.98
C LEU A 15 4.89 -14.51 17.30
N PHE A 16 3.81 -13.94 17.83
CA PHE A 16 3.23 -12.72 17.25
C PHE A 16 4.17 -11.52 17.38
N LEU A 17 4.88 -11.36 18.50
CA LEU A 17 5.90 -10.34 18.67
C LEU A 17 7.06 -10.55 17.69
N PHE A 18 7.54 -11.79 17.53
CA PHE A 18 8.56 -12.12 16.55
C PHE A 18 8.11 -11.75 15.13
N LEU A 19 6.91 -12.16 14.71
CA LEU A 19 6.35 -11.84 13.39
C LEU A 19 6.20 -10.33 13.19
N PHE A 20 5.77 -9.61 14.23
CA PHE A 20 5.65 -8.15 14.19
C PHE A 20 7.01 -7.50 13.91
N PHE A 21 8.04 -7.81 14.70
CA PHE A 21 9.38 -7.24 14.49
C PHE A 21 10.03 -7.73 13.20
N PHE A 22 9.85 -9.00 12.84
CA PHE A 22 10.36 -9.56 11.60
C PHE A 22 9.79 -8.83 10.38
N THR A 23 8.46 -8.69 10.30
CA THR A 23 7.83 -7.99 9.18
C THR A 23 8.20 -6.50 9.16
N PHE A 24 8.32 -5.85 10.32
CA PHE A 24 8.80 -4.47 10.40
C PHE A 24 10.22 -4.31 9.84
N LEU A 25 11.18 -5.13 10.31
CA LEU A 25 12.56 -5.10 9.84
C LEU A 25 12.68 -5.49 8.36
N PHE A 26 11.93 -6.51 7.94
CA PHE A 26 11.85 -6.94 6.54
C PHE A 26 11.34 -5.81 5.64
N SER A 27 10.33 -5.06 6.08
CA SER A 27 9.77 -3.94 5.33
C SER A 27 10.78 -2.82 5.17
N ILE A 28 11.47 -2.45 6.25
CA ILE A 28 12.55 -1.46 6.22
C ILE A 28 13.64 -1.91 5.26
N PHE A 29 14.15 -3.14 5.42
CA PHE A 29 15.16 -3.70 4.55
C PHE A 29 14.73 -3.64 3.09
N SER A 30 13.49 -4.06 2.79
CA SER A 30 12.95 -4.06 1.43
C SER A 30 12.93 -2.65 0.82
N ILE A 31 12.43 -1.66 1.57
CA ILE A 31 12.32 -0.28 1.11
C ILE A 31 13.70 0.32 0.83
N PHE A 32 14.70 0.06 1.68
CA PHE A 32 16.03 0.63 1.51
C PHE A 32 16.87 -0.11 0.44
N TYR A 33 16.75 -1.43 0.38
CA TYR A 33 17.54 -2.27 -0.52
C TYR A 33 16.97 -2.28 -1.93
N PHE A 34 15.68 -2.60 -2.10
CA PHE A 34 15.06 -2.68 -3.43
C PHE A 34 14.68 -1.30 -3.96
N LYS A 35 14.26 -0.39 -3.08
CA LYS A 35 13.73 0.95 -3.37
C LYS A 35 12.44 0.89 -4.21
N PRO A 36 11.33 1.47 -3.75
CA PRO A 36 10.10 1.48 -4.53
C PRO A 36 10.33 2.25 -5.84
N LYS A 37 10.02 1.60 -6.98
CA LYS A 37 10.08 2.22 -8.30
C LYS A 37 8.99 3.28 -8.38
N MET A 38 9.38 4.55 -8.46
CA MET A 38 8.41 5.65 -8.52
C MET A 38 7.79 5.72 -9.91
N GLY A 39 6.46 5.78 -9.96
CA GLY A 39 5.71 6.01 -11.20
C GLY A 39 5.87 7.45 -11.71
N LEU A 40 5.37 7.68 -12.93
CA LEU A 40 5.45 8.98 -13.60
C LEU A 40 4.76 10.10 -12.82
N ASP A 41 3.72 9.80 -12.03
CA ASP A 41 3.05 10.75 -11.15
C ASP A 41 4.02 11.43 -10.16
N PHE A 42 5.09 10.74 -9.75
CA PHE A 42 6.06 11.24 -8.76
C PHE A 42 7.45 11.51 -9.36
N LYS A 43 7.84 10.79 -10.42
CA LYS A 43 9.11 11.00 -11.14
C LYS A 43 8.99 12.15 -12.16
N GLY A 44 7.81 12.37 -12.72
CA GLY A 44 7.60 13.17 -13.93
C GLY A 44 8.08 12.43 -15.18
N GLY A 45 7.57 12.79 -16.34
CA GLY A 45 7.95 12.20 -17.62
C GLY A 45 6.80 12.10 -18.60
N THR A 46 6.95 11.24 -19.59
CA THR A 46 5.97 11.04 -20.66
C THR A 46 5.48 9.59 -20.68
N LEU A 47 4.17 9.43 -20.70
CA LEU A 47 3.47 8.18 -21.02
C LEU A 47 3.01 8.29 -22.47
N LEU A 48 3.52 7.41 -23.32
CA LEU A 48 3.18 7.33 -24.73
C LEU A 48 2.58 5.96 -25.02
N GLU A 49 1.32 5.94 -25.38
CA GLU A 49 0.60 4.75 -25.81
C GLU A 49 0.56 4.70 -27.33
N ILE A 50 1.10 3.63 -27.89
CA ILE A 50 1.18 3.41 -29.33
C ILE A 50 0.53 2.09 -29.72
N GLU A 51 -0.07 2.10 -30.90
CA GLU A 51 -0.69 0.94 -31.53
C GLU A 51 -0.01 0.63 -32.86
N PHE A 52 0.34 -0.63 -33.08
CA PHE A 52 0.90 -1.08 -34.36
C PHE A 52 -0.21 -1.43 -35.34
N GLU A 53 -0.15 -0.86 -36.54
CA GLU A 53 -1.12 -1.14 -37.62
C GLU A 53 -0.97 -2.55 -38.22
N LYS A 54 0.22 -3.14 -38.09
CA LYS A 54 0.58 -4.48 -38.57
C LYS A 54 1.00 -5.36 -37.39
N GLU A 55 1.56 -6.53 -37.66
CA GLU A 55 2.14 -7.38 -36.60
C GLU A 55 3.11 -6.58 -35.72
N LYS A 56 2.83 -6.60 -34.41
CA LYS A 56 3.63 -5.99 -33.38
C LYS A 56 5.03 -6.63 -33.37
N PRO A 57 6.13 -5.85 -33.43
CA PRO A 57 7.48 -6.37 -33.29
C PRO A 57 7.68 -7.03 -31.91
N SER A 58 8.62 -7.97 -31.82
CA SER A 58 8.92 -8.63 -30.55
C SER A 58 9.37 -7.61 -29.48
N PHE A 59 9.07 -7.88 -28.20
CA PHE A 59 9.46 -6.99 -27.10
C PHE A 59 10.97 -6.67 -27.13
N GLN A 60 11.80 -7.66 -27.44
CA GLN A 60 13.26 -7.51 -27.53
C GLN A 60 13.67 -6.56 -28.66
N GLU A 61 13.03 -6.64 -29.83
CA GLU A 61 13.29 -5.72 -30.93
C GLU A 61 12.90 -4.28 -30.59
N ILE A 62 11.75 -4.09 -29.93
CA ILE A 62 11.31 -2.76 -29.49
C ILE A 62 12.30 -2.20 -28.48
N GLN A 63 12.70 -3.01 -27.49
CA GLN A 63 13.68 -2.60 -26.49
C GLN A 63 15.02 -2.23 -27.12
N GLN A 64 15.52 -3.02 -28.08
CA GLN A 64 16.78 -2.75 -28.77
C GLN A 64 16.72 -1.44 -29.58
N LYS A 65 15.67 -1.25 -30.39
CA LYS A 65 15.47 -0.04 -31.20
C LYS A 65 15.35 1.23 -30.35
N LEU A 66 14.71 1.14 -29.19
CA LEU A 66 14.53 2.27 -28.29
C LEU A 66 15.78 2.54 -27.42
N SER A 67 16.58 1.52 -27.13
CA SER A 67 17.83 1.67 -26.37
C SER A 67 18.87 2.52 -27.11
N GLU A 68 18.82 2.55 -28.45
CA GLU A 68 19.69 3.38 -29.29
C GLU A 68 19.42 4.89 -29.12
N LEU A 69 18.26 5.29 -28.59
CA LEU A 69 17.81 6.68 -28.59
C LEU A 69 18.26 7.48 -27.34
N ASN A 70 19.03 6.89 -26.41
CA ASN A 70 19.58 7.58 -25.23
C ASN A 70 18.56 8.37 -24.36
N PHE A 71 17.27 8.04 -24.40
CA PHE A 71 16.21 8.70 -23.60
C PHE A 71 16.18 8.29 -22.12
N GLY A 72 17.23 7.62 -21.64
CA GLY A 72 17.34 7.07 -20.30
C GLY A 72 16.52 5.78 -20.13
N GLU A 73 16.03 5.56 -18.91
CA GLU A 73 15.27 4.36 -18.56
C GLU A 73 13.86 4.39 -19.18
N ILE A 74 13.65 3.60 -20.22
CA ILE A 74 12.34 3.39 -20.86
C ILE A 74 11.71 2.13 -20.27
N THR A 75 10.53 2.27 -19.67
CA THR A 75 9.71 1.12 -19.24
C THR A 75 8.67 0.83 -20.31
N ILE A 76 8.67 -0.41 -20.81
CA ILE A 76 7.73 -0.88 -21.83
C ILE A 76 6.71 -1.76 -21.12
N GLN A 77 5.43 -1.46 -21.27
CA GLN A 77 4.32 -2.25 -20.75
C GLN A 77 3.43 -2.69 -21.91
N GLU A 78 3.13 -3.98 -21.97
CA GLU A 78 2.21 -4.52 -22.96
C GLU A 78 0.78 -4.40 -22.45
N THR A 79 -0.13 -3.89 -23.27
CA THR A 79 -1.55 -3.71 -22.90
C THR A 79 -2.43 -4.70 -23.65
N ASP A 80 -2.41 -4.64 -24.99
CA ASP A 80 -3.20 -5.49 -25.89
C ASP A 80 -2.28 -6.13 -26.95
N GLN A 81 -2.82 -7.00 -27.82
CA GLN A 81 -2.07 -7.71 -28.86
C GLN A 81 -1.21 -6.77 -29.74
N ASN A 82 -1.70 -5.56 -30.06
CA ASN A 82 -0.98 -4.58 -30.88
C ASN A 82 -0.68 -3.25 -30.17
N LYS A 83 -0.97 -3.11 -28.87
CA LYS A 83 -0.75 -1.87 -28.12
C LYS A 83 0.34 -2.01 -27.09
N ILE A 84 1.17 -0.97 -27.00
CA ILE A 84 2.19 -0.86 -25.96
C ILE A 84 2.17 0.53 -25.33
N ILE A 85 2.50 0.58 -24.05
CA ILE A 85 2.71 1.80 -23.31
C ILE A 85 4.20 1.95 -23.06
N LEU A 86 4.76 3.06 -23.53
CA LEU A 86 6.11 3.50 -23.29
C LEU A 86 6.10 4.57 -22.21
N LYS A 87 6.78 4.31 -21.10
CA LYS A 87 6.99 5.29 -20.02
C LYS A 87 8.45 5.68 -20.00
N MET A 88 8.73 6.97 -20.13
CA MET A 88 10.09 7.49 -20.18
C MET A 88 10.21 8.87 -19.55
N GLY A 89 11.42 9.42 -19.54
CA GLY A 89 11.67 10.80 -19.15
C GLY A 89 10.90 11.80 -20.04
N LYS A 90 11.03 13.09 -19.72
CA LYS A 90 10.42 14.14 -20.55
C LYS A 90 11.05 14.10 -21.93
N ILE A 91 10.22 13.93 -22.96
CA ILE A 91 10.63 13.99 -24.37
C ILE A 91 10.03 15.23 -25.05
N SER A 92 10.76 15.75 -26.03
CA SER A 92 10.32 16.78 -26.96
C SER A 92 9.58 16.16 -28.16
N GLU A 93 8.84 16.98 -28.91
CA GLU A 93 8.16 16.53 -30.14
C GLU A 93 9.15 15.97 -31.19
N LYS A 94 10.39 16.47 -31.22
CA LYS A 94 11.44 15.95 -32.10
C LYS A 94 11.87 14.54 -31.71
N GLU A 95 12.06 14.30 -30.42
CA GLU A 95 12.43 12.98 -29.88
C GLU A 95 11.27 11.99 -30.04
N LYS A 96 10.04 12.46 -29.87
CA LYS A 96 8.84 11.69 -30.17
C LYS A 96 8.77 11.27 -31.64
N ALA A 97 9.09 12.17 -32.57
CA ALA A 97 9.18 11.82 -33.99
C ALA A 97 10.24 10.74 -34.27
N GLN A 98 11.40 10.79 -33.61
CA GLN A 98 12.44 9.75 -33.72
C GLN A 98 11.96 8.37 -33.27
N ILE A 99 11.10 8.31 -32.24
CA ILE A 99 10.47 7.05 -31.78
C ILE A 99 9.61 6.45 -32.90
N PHE A 100 8.76 7.26 -33.54
CA PHE A 100 7.91 6.79 -34.64
C PHE A 100 8.69 6.45 -35.91
N GLU A 101 9.80 7.13 -36.19
CA GLU A 101 10.71 6.78 -37.29
C GLU A 101 11.38 5.41 -37.07
N LYS A 102 11.79 5.11 -35.83
CA LYS A 102 12.39 3.82 -35.45
C LYS A 102 11.35 2.70 -35.37
N LEU A 103 10.16 3.01 -34.84
CA LEU A 103 9.03 2.08 -34.71
C LEU A 103 8.05 2.27 -35.89
N LYS A 104 8.54 2.02 -37.11
CA LYS A 104 7.73 2.11 -38.33
C LYS A 104 6.42 1.33 -38.20
N GLY A 105 5.30 1.96 -38.54
CA GLY A 105 3.96 1.36 -38.45
C GLY A 105 3.29 1.46 -37.09
N ALA A 106 3.89 2.19 -36.13
CA ALA A 106 3.23 2.59 -34.89
C ALA A 106 2.45 3.89 -35.10
N LYS A 107 1.23 3.95 -34.53
CA LYS A 107 0.40 5.14 -34.42
C LYS A 107 0.27 5.55 -32.96
N GLU A 108 0.27 6.86 -32.71
CA GLU A 108 -0.03 7.40 -31.39
C GLU A 108 -1.52 7.25 -31.09
N ILE A 109 -1.83 6.64 -29.95
CA ILE A 109 -3.19 6.59 -29.40
C ILE A 109 -3.34 7.67 -28.33
N ARG A 110 -2.35 7.79 -27.46
CA ARG A 110 -2.40 8.72 -26.34
C ARG A 110 -0.99 9.13 -25.92
N SER A 111 -0.79 10.40 -25.63
CA SER A 111 0.44 10.93 -25.05
C SER A 111 0.09 11.82 -23.86
N GLU A 112 0.55 11.44 -22.68
CA GLU A 112 0.39 12.21 -21.46
C GLU A 112 1.76 12.62 -20.93
N MET A 113 1.95 13.90 -20.64
CA MET A 113 3.19 14.42 -20.06
C MET A 113 2.91 14.96 -18.67
N VAL A 114 3.62 14.41 -17.68
CA VAL A 114 3.60 14.90 -16.30
C VAL A 114 4.83 15.74 -16.05
N GLY A 115 4.63 17.04 -15.82
CA GLY A 115 5.71 17.98 -15.54
C GLY A 115 6.35 17.79 -14.14
N PRO A 116 7.62 18.18 -13.96
CA PRO A 116 8.34 18.02 -12.69
C PRO A 116 7.73 18.82 -11.53
N THR A 117 7.11 19.97 -11.82
CA THR A 117 6.40 20.77 -10.82
C THR A 117 5.19 20.02 -10.27
N ILE A 118 4.39 19.43 -11.15
CA ILE A 118 3.21 18.65 -10.77
C ILE A 118 3.65 17.41 -10.00
N SER A 119 4.67 16.69 -10.48
CA SER A 119 5.11 15.45 -9.82
C SER A 119 5.73 15.69 -8.45
N SER A 120 6.51 16.75 -8.28
CA SER A 120 7.06 17.14 -6.98
C SER A 120 5.97 17.59 -6.00
N GLU A 121 4.94 18.31 -6.49
CA GLU A 121 3.79 18.69 -5.69
C GLU A 121 2.97 17.48 -5.24
N LEU A 122 2.67 16.55 -6.17
CA LEU A 122 1.97 15.30 -5.89
C LEU A 122 2.73 14.45 -4.88
N LYS A 123 4.05 14.32 -5.04
CA LYS A 123 4.91 13.61 -4.07
C LYS A 123 4.80 14.23 -2.68
N ARG A 124 4.94 15.56 -2.57
CA ARG A 124 4.84 16.27 -1.29
C ARG A 124 3.46 16.11 -0.66
N LYS A 125 2.38 16.29 -1.43
CA LYS A 125 1.01 16.11 -0.96
C LYS A 125 0.76 14.69 -0.48
N SER A 126 1.27 13.68 -1.19
CA SER A 126 1.11 12.27 -0.84
C SER A 126 1.76 11.92 0.50
N ILE A 127 2.96 12.44 0.75
CA ILE A 127 3.65 12.29 2.03
C ILE A 127 2.81 12.92 3.16
N TRP A 128 2.35 14.16 2.96
CA TRP A 128 1.54 14.86 3.96
C TRP A 128 0.19 14.19 4.20
N LEU A 129 -0.50 13.72 3.15
CA LEU A 129 -1.77 13.00 3.27
C LEU A 129 -1.60 11.73 4.10
N THR A 130 -0.54 10.97 3.87
CA THR A 130 -0.27 9.73 4.60
C THR A 130 0.03 10.01 6.08
N ILE A 131 0.91 10.97 6.37
CA ILE A 131 1.25 11.36 7.74
C ILE A 131 0.01 11.91 8.47
N PHE A 132 -0.73 12.81 7.84
CA PHE A 132 -1.93 13.40 8.42
C PHE A 132 -3.03 12.36 8.63
N SER A 133 -3.16 11.37 7.75
CA SER A 133 -4.08 10.24 7.92
C SER A 133 -3.72 9.42 9.16
N LEU A 134 -2.46 9.01 9.30
CA LEU A 134 -1.99 8.25 10.47
C LEU A 134 -2.21 9.01 11.79
N ILE A 135 -1.88 10.31 11.82
CA ILE A 135 -2.05 11.16 13.01
C ILE A 135 -3.55 11.33 13.31
N THR A 136 -4.35 11.71 12.32
CA THR A 136 -5.79 11.94 12.47
C THR A 136 -6.50 10.68 12.96
N ILE A 137 -6.19 9.52 12.39
CA ILE A 137 -6.74 8.23 12.84
C ILE A 137 -6.34 7.95 14.29
N SER A 138 -5.07 8.15 14.63
CA SER A 138 -4.56 7.90 15.99
C SER A 138 -5.20 8.83 17.03
N LEU A 139 -5.39 10.11 16.69
CA LEU A 139 -6.11 11.09 17.50
C LEU A 139 -7.58 10.73 17.63
N TYR A 140 -8.21 10.29 16.55
CA TYR A 140 -9.59 9.82 16.57
C TYR A 140 -9.78 8.67 17.55
N ILE A 141 -8.88 7.68 17.55
CA ILE A 141 -8.90 6.57 18.52
C ILE A 141 -8.66 7.09 19.94
N ALA A 142 -7.69 7.98 20.13
CA ALA A 142 -7.43 8.58 21.43
C ALA A 142 -8.69 9.26 22.00
N PHE A 143 -9.46 9.94 21.14
CA PHE A 143 -10.72 10.58 21.50
C PHE A 143 -11.85 9.57 21.73
N ALA A 144 -12.05 8.63 20.80
CA ALA A 144 -13.09 7.61 20.86
C ALA A 144 -12.97 6.75 22.13
N PHE A 145 -11.74 6.45 22.55
CA PHE A 145 -11.45 5.66 23.74
C PHE A 145 -11.07 6.51 24.97
N LYS A 146 -11.24 7.85 24.91
CA LYS A 146 -10.81 8.81 25.96
C LYS A 146 -11.43 8.57 27.33
N LYS A 147 -12.73 8.25 27.39
CA LYS A 147 -13.55 8.29 28.62
C LYS A 147 -13.59 6.99 29.43
N ILE A 148 -12.74 6.01 29.12
CA ILE A 148 -13.22 4.63 29.15
C ILE A 148 -12.54 3.69 30.15
N THR A 149 -11.34 3.97 30.68
CA THR A 149 -10.69 2.98 31.57
C THR A 149 -9.93 3.63 32.72
N GLN A 150 -10.31 3.30 33.97
CA GLN A 150 -9.49 3.57 35.18
C GLN A 150 -8.18 2.75 35.20
N LYS A 151 -8.07 1.69 34.39
CA LYS A 151 -6.92 0.75 34.32
C LYS A 151 -6.03 0.87 33.07
N LEU A 152 -6.47 1.54 32.01
CA LEU A 152 -5.69 1.66 30.76
C LEU A 152 -5.76 3.09 30.22
N SER A 153 -4.61 3.75 30.11
CA SER A 153 -4.54 5.10 29.57
C SER A 153 -4.98 5.11 28.12
N SER A 154 -5.89 6.04 27.76
CA SER A 154 -6.37 6.25 26.38
C SER A 154 -5.23 6.52 25.40
N PHE A 155 -4.09 6.98 25.91
CA PHE A 155 -2.85 7.14 25.17
C PHE A 155 -2.28 5.81 24.66
N ILE A 156 -2.39 4.72 25.45
CA ILE A 156 -1.87 3.39 25.07
C ILE A 156 -2.63 2.86 23.84
N PHE A 157 -3.96 2.98 23.82
CA PHE A 157 -4.78 2.58 22.67
C PHE A 157 -4.41 3.35 21.39
N SER A 158 -4.24 4.67 21.50
CA SER A 158 -3.81 5.52 20.40
C SER A 158 -2.42 5.12 19.89
N LEU A 159 -1.47 4.92 20.80
CA LEU A 159 -0.09 4.54 20.46
C LEU A 159 -0.01 3.16 19.80
N ILE A 160 -0.71 2.16 20.34
CA ILE A 160 -0.76 0.81 19.75
C ILE A 160 -1.33 0.87 18.34
N SER A 161 -2.40 1.65 18.14
CA SER A 161 -3.02 1.79 16.82
C SER A 161 -2.12 2.50 15.83
N PHE A 162 -1.46 3.59 16.26
CA PHE A 162 -0.49 4.29 15.45
C PHE A 162 0.64 3.35 15.01
N LEU A 163 1.23 2.60 15.94
CA LEU A 163 2.31 1.66 15.65
C LEU A 163 1.86 0.55 14.70
N GLY A 164 0.66 -0.02 14.92
CA GLY A 164 0.09 -1.04 14.05
C GLY A 164 -0.15 -0.54 12.63
N LEU A 165 -0.80 0.62 12.47
CA LEU A 165 -1.07 1.23 11.16
C LEU A 165 0.20 1.67 10.45
N PHE A 166 1.16 2.21 11.19
CA PHE A 166 2.47 2.58 10.66
C PHE A 166 3.22 1.36 10.13
N GLN A 167 3.27 0.28 10.89
CA GLN A 167 3.84 -0.98 10.43
C GLN A 167 3.13 -1.52 9.20
N ASN A 168 1.79 -1.54 9.18
CA ASN A 168 1.03 -2.01 8.01
C ASN A 168 1.35 -1.18 6.76
N THR A 169 1.48 0.13 6.91
CA THR A 169 1.89 1.04 5.81
C THR A 169 3.29 0.68 5.30
N LEU A 170 4.25 0.49 6.20
CA LEU A 170 5.61 0.09 5.83
C LEU A 170 5.64 -1.28 5.15
N PHE A 171 4.84 -2.22 5.63
CA PHE A 171 4.75 -3.55 5.04
C PHE A 171 4.23 -3.52 3.61
N LEU A 172 3.16 -2.75 3.35
CA LEU A 172 2.67 -2.55 1.99
C LEU A 172 3.72 -1.91 1.08
N LEU A 173 4.40 -0.85 1.56
CA LEU A 173 5.49 -0.21 0.81
C LEU A 173 6.68 -1.16 0.55
N GLY A 174 7.00 -2.02 1.52
CA GLY A 174 8.02 -3.06 1.39
C GLY A 174 7.64 -4.10 0.32
N ILE A 175 6.39 -4.55 0.30
CA ILE A 175 5.91 -5.46 -0.76
C ILE A 175 5.96 -4.78 -2.13
N ILE A 176 5.51 -3.53 -2.24
CA ILE A 176 5.55 -2.78 -3.50
C ILE A 176 6.99 -2.60 -3.99
N SER A 177 7.95 -2.42 -3.08
CA SER A 177 9.38 -2.32 -3.43
C SER A 177 9.91 -3.63 -4.04
N ILE A 178 9.54 -4.78 -3.48
CA ILE A 178 9.88 -6.09 -4.03
C ILE A 178 9.21 -6.31 -5.39
N PHE A 179 7.91 -5.98 -5.49
CA PHE A 179 7.17 -6.13 -6.74
C PHE A 179 7.69 -5.18 -7.83
N GLY A 180 8.18 -4.01 -7.44
CA GLY A 180 8.89 -3.11 -8.34
C GLY A 180 10.16 -3.74 -8.91
N LYS A 181 10.88 -4.52 -8.11
CA LYS A 181 12.09 -5.22 -8.56
C LYS A 181 11.80 -6.45 -9.42
N ILE A 182 10.79 -7.25 -9.07
CA ILE A 182 10.51 -8.54 -9.73
C ILE A 182 9.59 -8.36 -10.94
N PHE A 183 8.54 -7.55 -10.81
CA PHE A 183 7.47 -7.39 -11.82
C PHE A 183 7.45 -5.99 -12.46
N GLY A 184 8.33 -5.08 -12.05
CA GLY A 184 8.33 -3.71 -12.56
C GLY A 184 7.17 -2.86 -12.07
N ALA A 185 6.52 -3.25 -10.96
CA ALA A 185 5.43 -2.49 -10.36
C ALA A 185 5.88 -1.08 -9.94
N GLU A 186 5.05 -0.08 -10.23
CA GLU A 186 5.34 1.31 -9.95
C GLU A 186 4.50 1.82 -8.78
N PHE A 187 5.11 2.58 -7.88
CA PHE A 187 4.40 3.35 -6.88
C PHE A 187 3.82 4.59 -7.56
N ASN A 188 2.52 4.59 -7.79
CA ASN A 188 1.74 5.67 -8.42
C ASN A 188 0.62 6.15 -7.48
N ILE A 189 -0.19 7.13 -7.92
CA ILE A 189 -1.30 7.64 -7.09
C ILE A 189 -2.33 6.54 -6.78
N SER A 190 -2.59 5.62 -7.71
CA SER A 190 -3.52 4.50 -7.48
C SER A 190 -3.06 3.60 -6.35
N ILE A 191 -1.77 3.28 -6.29
CA ILE A 191 -1.17 2.49 -5.19
C ILE A 191 -1.23 3.25 -3.87
N LEU A 192 -0.98 4.57 -3.87
CA LEU A 192 -1.17 5.40 -2.67
C LEU A 192 -2.61 5.33 -2.16
N ILE A 193 -3.60 5.47 -3.05
CA ILE A 193 -5.03 5.39 -2.69
C ILE A 193 -5.34 4.01 -2.12
N ALA A 194 -4.83 2.93 -2.74
CA ALA A 194 -5.01 1.57 -2.23
C ALA A 194 -4.45 1.42 -0.80
N ILE A 195 -3.27 1.97 -0.51
CA ILE A 195 -2.69 1.97 0.85
C ILE A 195 -3.60 2.72 1.83
N LEU A 196 -4.12 3.89 1.47
CA LEU A 196 -5.03 4.66 2.32
C LEU A 196 -6.35 3.92 2.58
N ILE A 197 -6.87 3.20 1.59
CA ILE A 197 -8.04 2.34 1.74
C ILE A 197 -7.74 1.18 2.70
N CYS A 198 -6.60 0.50 2.54
CA CYS A 198 -6.16 -0.56 3.46
C CYS A 198 -6.01 -0.04 4.89
N LEU A 199 -5.52 1.18 5.09
CA LEU A 199 -5.47 1.81 6.41
C LEU A 199 -6.88 2.01 7.00
N GLY A 200 -7.83 2.47 6.19
CA GLY A 200 -9.24 2.61 6.56
C GLY A 200 -9.90 1.29 6.97
N TYR A 201 -9.58 0.20 6.29
CA TYR A 201 -10.06 -1.14 6.68
C TYR A 201 -9.38 -1.64 7.96
N GLY A 202 -8.06 -1.51 8.06
CA GLY A 202 -7.31 -1.97 9.24
C GLY A 202 -7.70 -1.26 10.54
N ILE A 203 -8.10 0.01 10.46
CA ILE A 203 -8.60 0.72 11.64
C ILE A 203 -9.97 0.21 12.10
N ASN A 204 -10.85 -0.19 11.19
CA ASN A 204 -12.16 -0.75 11.55
C ASN A 204 -12.00 -1.97 12.47
N ASP A 205 -11.13 -2.91 12.09
CA ASP A 205 -10.86 -4.10 12.89
C ASP A 205 -10.27 -3.77 14.27
N THR A 206 -9.42 -2.75 14.34
CA THR A 206 -8.81 -2.27 15.59
C THR A 206 -9.84 -1.66 16.53
N ILE A 207 -10.73 -0.80 16.03
CA ILE A 207 -11.80 -0.16 16.82
C ILE A 207 -12.71 -1.22 17.42
N VAL A 208 -13.06 -2.23 16.63
CA VAL A 208 -13.98 -3.29 17.02
C VAL A 208 -13.39 -4.17 18.11
N PHE A 209 -12.12 -4.53 17.96
CA PHE A 209 -11.40 -5.23 19.01
C PHE A 209 -11.31 -4.40 20.29
N PHE A 210 -10.98 -3.11 20.18
CA PHE A 210 -10.88 -2.22 21.33
C PHE A 210 -12.22 -2.01 22.05
N ASP A 211 -13.32 -1.89 21.31
CA ASP A 211 -14.65 -1.77 21.91
C ASP A 211 -15.03 -3.04 22.68
N ARG A 212 -14.74 -4.23 22.11
CA ARG A 212 -14.98 -5.48 22.83
C ARG A 212 -14.06 -5.65 24.04
N LEU A 213 -12.78 -5.29 23.91
CA LEU A 213 -11.83 -5.31 25.01
C LEU A 213 -12.30 -4.42 26.15
N ARG A 214 -12.74 -3.20 25.83
CA ARG A 214 -13.36 -2.27 26.76
C ARG A 214 -14.54 -2.90 27.49
N GLU A 215 -15.50 -3.44 26.74
CA GLU A 215 -16.73 -4.01 27.30
C GLU A 215 -16.39 -5.12 28.31
N ASN A 216 -15.44 -5.98 27.96
CA ASN A 216 -15.02 -7.09 28.80
C ASN A 216 -14.22 -6.64 30.03
N VAL A 217 -13.43 -5.56 29.93
CA VAL A 217 -12.76 -4.93 31.09
C VAL A 217 -13.79 -4.35 32.06
N LEU A 218 -14.84 -3.68 31.58
CA LEU A 218 -15.88 -3.10 32.43
C LEU A 218 -16.75 -4.16 33.11
N LYS A 219 -17.04 -5.27 32.41
CA LYS A 219 -17.83 -6.38 32.95
C LYS A 219 -17.05 -7.29 33.90
N SER A 220 -15.73 -7.38 33.75
CA SER A 220 -14.90 -8.31 34.52
C SER A 220 -14.22 -7.61 35.70
N LYS A 221 -14.77 -7.79 36.91
CA LYS A 221 -14.15 -7.26 38.14
C LYS A 221 -12.98 -8.12 38.67
N THR A 222 -12.97 -9.42 38.34
CA THR A 222 -12.08 -10.43 38.98
C THR A 222 -11.19 -11.22 38.02
N LYS A 223 -11.40 -11.13 36.70
CA LYS A 223 -10.57 -11.86 35.73
C LYS A 223 -9.21 -11.20 35.55
N GLU A 224 -8.17 -12.00 35.32
CA GLU A 224 -6.86 -11.49 34.91
C GLU A 224 -6.96 -10.78 33.55
N PHE A 225 -6.19 -9.70 33.37
CA PHE A 225 -6.21 -8.92 32.13
C PHE A 225 -5.86 -9.77 30.90
N SER A 226 -4.95 -10.73 31.03
CA SER A 226 -4.60 -11.70 30.00
C SER A 226 -5.80 -12.53 29.52
N GLN A 227 -6.65 -12.97 30.46
CA GLN A 227 -7.86 -13.72 30.12
C GLN A 227 -8.89 -12.83 29.43
N ILE A 228 -8.99 -11.56 29.84
CA ILE A 228 -9.87 -10.57 29.21
C ILE A 228 -9.46 -10.33 27.75
N ILE A 229 -8.15 -10.23 27.46
CA ILE A 229 -7.64 -10.09 26.09
C ILE A 229 -8.02 -11.32 25.25
N ASN A 230 -7.69 -12.54 25.71
CA ASN A 230 -8.01 -13.77 24.97
C ASN A 230 -9.51 -13.90 24.68
N PHE A 231 -10.35 -13.55 25.67
CA PHE A 231 -11.79 -13.54 25.50
C PHE A 231 -12.22 -12.54 24.43
N SER A 232 -11.71 -11.31 24.49
CA SER A 232 -12.06 -10.25 23.55
C SER A 232 -11.65 -10.57 22.12
N ILE A 233 -10.46 -11.16 21.90
CA ILE A 233 -10.01 -11.63 20.58
C ILE A 233 -10.95 -12.73 20.07
N SER A 234 -11.26 -13.72 20.90
CA SER A 234 -12.12 -14.85 20.50
C SER A 234 -13.50 -14.39 20.02
N GLN A 235 -14.07 -13.37 20.66
CA GLN A 235 -15.38 -12.80 20.31
C GLN A 235 -15.39 -12.00 19.02
N THR A 236 -14.28 -11.35 18.67
CA THR A 236 -14.20 -10.54 17.45
C THR A 236 -13.66 -11.32 16.26
N PHE A 237 -13.02 -12.46 16.48
CA PHE A 237 -12.30 -13.23 15.47
C PHE A 237 -13.18 -13.64 14.27
N THR A 238 -14.31 -14.31 14.51
CA THR A 238 -15.21 -14.77 13.44
C THR A 238 -15.70 -13.60 12.59
N ARG A 239 -16.01 -12.47 13.23
CA ARG A 239 -16.48 -11.29 12.53
C ARG A 239 -15.39 -10.67 11.66
N GLN A 240 -14.18 -10.54 12.18
CA GLN A 240 -13.03 -9.99 11.44
C GLN A 240 -12.68 -10.85 10.23
N ILE A 241 -12.74 -12.18 10.37
CA ILE A 241 -12.56 -13.11 9.24
C ILE A 241 -13.65 -12.86 8.19
N ASN A 242 -14.92 -12.82 8.60
CA ASN A 242 -16.02 -12.64 7.66
C ASN A 242 -15.93 -11.30 6.93
N THR A 243 -15.68 -10.20 7.65
CA THR A 243 -15.49 -8.88 7.02
C THR A 243 -14.34 -8.89 6.03
N SER A 244 -13.19 -9.49 6.39
CA SER A 244 -12.03 -9.58 5.50
C SER A 244 -12.34 -10.41 4.26
N LEU A 245 -12.98 -11.57 4.42
CA LEU A 245 -13.34 -12.45 3.31
C LEU A 245 -14.34 -11.79 2.36
N THR A 246 -15.39 -11.13 2.87
CA THR A 246 -16.38 -10.44 2.03
C THR A 246 -15.78 -9.22 1.32
N THR A 247 -14.75 -8.57 1.90
CA THR A 247 -14.04 -7.48 1.22
C THR A 247 -13.18 -8.00 0.06
N ILE A 248 -12.57 -9.17 0.22
CA ILE A 248 -11.70 -9.79 -0.80
C ILE A 248 -12.52 -10.50 -1.90
N PHE A 249 -13.59 -11.19 -1.51
CA PHE A 249 -14.47 -11.97 -2.37
C PHE A 249 -15.88 -11.35 -2.36
N PRO A 250 -16.07 -10.19 -3.03
CA PRO A 250 -17.37 -9.55 -3.13
C PRO A 250 -18.41 -10.44 -3.83
#